data_AF-X1D955-F1
#
_entry.id   AF-X1D955-F1
#
_cell.length_a   1.000
_cell.length_b   1.000
_cell.length_c   1.000
_cell.angle_alpha   90.00
_cell.angle_beta   90.00
_cell.angle_gamma   90.00
#
_symmetry.space_group_name_H-M   'P 1'
#
loop_
_entity.id
_entity.type
_entity.pdbx_description
1 polymer ?
#
loop_
_entity_poly.entity_id
_entity_poly.type
_entity_poly.pdbx_seq_one_letter_code
_entity_poly.pdbx_strand_id
1 'polypeptide(L)' 'MAMVNMDRLLQACVAQGGSDIHLVTGRPPVLRIDGRLRSLETKVLEPDDTVALMKSITPERNQQELQEEGGTDFGFAF' A
#
# COMPACT_ATOMS: atom_id res chain seq x y z
N MET A 1 1.26 -17.20 -9.23
CA MET A 1 0.90 -16.55 -7.95
C MET A 1 0.25 -15.23 -8.27
N ALA A 2 -0.85 -14.87 -7.61
CA ALA A 2 -1.56 -13.63 -7.92
C ALA A 2 -0.69 -12.41 -7.58
N MET A 3 -0.45 -11.56 -8.57
CA MET A 3 0.29 -10.31 -8.41
C MET A 3 -0.61 -9.30 -7.69
N VAL A 4 -0.10 -8.69 -6.62
CA VAL A 4 -0.78 -7.59 -5.91
C VAL A 4 -0.45 -6.30 -6.67
N ASN A 5 -1.47 -5.51 -6.99
CA ASN A 5 -1.33 -4.27 -7.76
C ASN A 5 -1.96 -3.12 -6.96
N MET A 6 -1.27 -1.97 -6.89
CA MET A 6 -1.70 -0.80 -6.12
C MET A 6 -3.07 -0.27 -6.54
N ASP A 7 -3.35 -0.17 -7.84
CA ASP A 7 -4.63 0.33 -8.35
C ASP A 7 -5.79 -0.52 -7.85
N ARG A 8 -5.60 -1.85 -7.81
CA ARG A 8 -6.60 -2.78 -7.30
C ARG A 8 -6.79 -2.65 -5.80
N LEU A 9 -5.73 -2.38 -5.04
CA LEU A 9 -5.81 -2.16 -3.60
C LEU A 9 -6.56 -0.87 -3.28
N LEU A 10 -6.23 0.22 -3.97
CA LEU A 10 -6.90 1.51 -3.84
C LEU A 10 -8.39 1.39 -4.22
N GLN A 11 -8.69 0.75 -5.35
CA GLN A 11 -10.07 0.51 -5.78
C GLN A 11 -10.84 -0.37 -4.79
N ALA A 12 -10.21 -1.41 -4.24
CA ALA A 12 -10.82 -2.25 -3.22
C ALA A 12 -11.09 -1.49 -1.92
N CYS A 13 -10.18 -0.59 -1.50
CA CYS A 13 -10.37 0.26 -0.33
C CYS A 13 -11.59 1.16 -0.49
N VAL A 14 -11.69 1.88 -1.62
CA VAL A 14 -12.83 2.75 -1.92
C VAL A 14 -14.13 1.95 -2.01
N ALA A 15 -14.14 0.84 -2.75
CA ALA A 15 -15.33 0.02 -2.95
C ALA A 15 -15.85 -0.61 -1.64
N GLN A 16 -14.97 -0.89 -0.69
CA GLN A 16 -15.33 -1.47 0.60
C GLN A 16 -15.54 -0.41 1.71
N GLY A 17 -15.47 0.89 1.39
CA GLY A 17 -15.60 1.96 2.38
C GLY A 17 -14.46 1.99 3.40
N GLY A 18 -13.27 1.54 3.01
CA GLY A 18 -12.07 1.58 3.85
C GLY A 18 -11.50 2.99 3.97
N SER A 19 -10.98 3.33 5.15
CA SER A 19 -10.32 4.61 5.43
C SER A 19 -8.82 4.59 5.15
N ASP A 20 -8.17 3.43 5.34
CA ASP A 20 -6.72 3.29 5.25
C ASP A 20 -6.34 1.95 4.63
N ILE A 21 -5.19 1.94 3.95
CA ILE A 21 -4.51 0.74 3.49
C ILE A 21 -3.18 0.65 4.22
N HIS A 22 -2.95 -0.48 4.90
CA HIS A 22 -1.68 -0.78 5.55
C HIS A 22 -0.96 -1.86 4.74
N LEU A 23 0.27 -1.55 4.33
CA LEU A 23 1.17 -2.45 3.60
C LEU A 23 2.44 -2.65 4.44
N VAL A 24 2.72 -3.90 4.80
CA VAL A 24 3.89 -4.27 5.59
C VAL A 24 4.37 -5.65 5.18
N THR A 25 5.68 -5.86 5.21
CA THR A 25 6.27 -7.17 4.91
C THR A 25 5.83 -8.23 5.91
N GLY A 26 5.73 -9.48 5.45
CA GLY A 26 5.33 -10.60 6.29
C GLY A 26 3.84 -10.67 6.61
N ARG A 27 3.01 -9.77 6.03
CA ARG A 27 1.55 -9.82 6.16
C ARG A 27 0.87 -9.55 4.80
N PRO A 28 -0.36 -10.03 4.59
CA PRO A 28 -1.18 -9.54 3.48
C PRO A 28 -1.51 -8.04 3.67
N PRO A 29 -1.86 -7.32 2.59
CA PRO A 29 -2.46 -5.99 2.70
C PRO A 29 -3.64 -5.97 3.66
N VAL A 30 -3.74 -4.91 4.46
CA VAL A 30 -4.79 -4.75 5.46
C VAL A 30 -5.56 -3.46 5.17
N LEU A 31 -6.88 -3.55 5.09
CA LEU A 31 -7.75 -2.40 5.03
C LEU A 31 -8.27 -2.05 6.43
N ARG A 32 -8.36 -0.77 6.74
CA ARG A 32 -9.17 -0.30 7.89
C ARG A 32 -10.58 0.01 7.39
N ILE A 33 -11.57 -0.72 7.87
CA ILE A 33 -12.99 -0.54 7.53
C ILE A 33 -13.76 -0.37 8.83
N ASP A 34 -14.50 0.73 8.97
CA ASP A 34 -15.24 1.09 10.19
C ASP A 34 -14.39 1.00 11.47
N GLY A 35 -13.15 1.47 11.39
CA GLY A 35 -12.18 1.45 12.49
C GLY A 35 -11.53 0.09 12.77
N ARG A 36 -11.93 -0.98 12.08
CA ARG A 36 -11.39 -2.34 12.26
C ARG A 36 -10.43 -2.73 11.14
N LEU A 37 -9.33 -3.37 11.50
CA LEU A 37 -8.35 -3.89 10.55
C LEU A 37 -8.82 -5.24 9.98
N ARG A 38 -8.89 -5.34 8.65
CA ARG A 38 -9.25 -6.56 7.92
C ARG A 38 -8.15 -6.89 6.91
N SER A 39 -7.57 -8.07 7.03
CA SER A 39 -6.58 -8.55 6.06
C SER A 39 -7.27 -9.02 4.78
N LEU A 40 -6.72 -8.65 3.63
CA LEU A 40 -7.22 -9.13 2.34
C LEU A 40 -6.77 -10.57 2.08
N GLU A 41 -7.61 -11.35 1.41
CA GLU A 41 -7.30 -12.72 0.96
C GLU A 41 -6.36 -12.71 -0.25
N THR A 42 -5.12 -12.27 -0.02
CA THR A 42 -4.06 -12.20 -1.01
C THR A 42 -2.78 -12.80 -0.46
N LYS A 43 -1.72 -12.84 -1.27
CA LYS A 43 -0.43 -13.33 -0.78
C LYS A 43 0.12 -12.47 0.36
N VAL A 44 0.94 -13.08 1.20
CA VAL A 44 1.77 -12.36 2.16
C VAL A 44 2.77 -11.51 1.38
N LEU A 45 2.92 -10.23 1.76
CA LEU A 45 3.81 -9.31 1.09
C LEU A 45 5.28 -9.61 1.44
N GLU A 46 6.10 -9.73 0.42
CA GLU A 46 7.56 -9.81 0.52
C GLU A 46 8.17 -8.41 0.43
N PRO A 47 9.46 -8.22 0.79
CA PRO A 47 10.12 -6.92 0.69
C PRO A 47 9.98 -6.28 -0.71
N ASP A 48 10.21 -7.07 -1.76
CA ASP A 48 10.13 -6.59 -3.14
C ASP A 48 8.71 -6.14 -3.53
N ASP A 49 7.68 -6.79 -2.97
CA ASP A 49 6.29 -6.37 -3.20
C ASP A 49 6.03 -4.99 -2.62
N THR A 50 6.47 -4.76 -1.38
CA THR A 50 6.25 -3.46 -0.71
C THR A 50 7.00 -2.34 -1.41
N VAL A 51 8.22 -2.61 -1.91
CA VAL A 51 8.98 -1.64 -2.71
C VAL A 51 8.29 -1.36 -4.04
N ALA A 52 7.82 -2.39 -4.75
CA ALA A 52 7.12 -2.22 -6.02
C ALA A 52 5.81 -1.44 -5.86
N LEU A 53 5.03 -1.74 -4.81
CA LEU A 53 3.81 -1.03 -4.48
C LEU A 53 4.09 0.44 -4.13
N MET A 54 5.09 0.73 -3.30
CA MET A 54 5.49 2.10 -2.98
C MET A 54 5.89 2.88 -4.24
N LYS A 55 6.79 2.32 -5.07
CA LYS A 55 7.27 2.98 -6.29
C LYS A 55 6.17 3.26 -7.32
N SER A 56 5.06 2.53 -7.26
CA SER A 56 3.96 2.69 -8.23
C SER A 56 3.18 4.00 -8.09
N ILE A 57 3.18 4.63 -6.90
CA ILE A 57 2.42 5.86 -6.62
C ILE A 57 3.27 7.00 -6.08
N THR A 58 4.48 6.73 -5.56
CA THR A 58 5.35 7.73 -4.95
C THR A 58 6.15 8.51 -6.01
N PRO A 59 6.08 9.85 -6.04
CA PRO A 59 6.92 10.67 -6.93
C PRO A 59 8.42 10.49 -6.67
N GLU A 60 9.27 10.66 -7.70
CA GLU A 60 10.73 10.44 -7.59
C GLU A 60 11.38 11.23 -6.45
N ARG A 61 10.97 12.49 -6.25
CA ARG A 61 11.46 13.33 -5.14
C ARG A 61 11.21 12.66 -3.78
N ASN A 62 10.01 12.15 -3.56
CA ASN A 62 9.62 11.50 -2.31
C ASN A 62 10.31 10.13 -2.14
N GLN A 63 10.63 9.43 -3.24
CA GLN A 63 11.44 8.21 -3.16
C GLN A 63 12.88 8.50 -2.69
N GLN A 64 13.48 9.61 -3.14
CA GLN A 64 14.79 10.04 -2.66
C GLN A 64 14.75 10.43 -1.18
N GLU A 65 13.77 11.24 -0.79
CA GLU A 65 13.56 11.62 0.62
C GLU A 65 13.37 10.39 1.52
N LEU A 66 12.57 9.40 1.10
CA LEU A 66 12.42 8.13 1.81
C LEU A 66 13.75 7.40 1.99
N GLN A 67 14.64 7.43 0.98
CA GLN A 67 15.93 6.75 1.05
C GLN A 67 16.92 7.47 1.98
N GLU A 68 16.86 8.80 2.04
CA GLU A 68 17.77 9.64 2.83
C GLU A 68 17.31 9.77 4.29
N GLU A 69 16.01 9.94 4.50
CA GLU A 69 15.42 10.27 5.81
C GLU A 69 14.66 9.09 6.45
N GLY A 70 14.32 8.06 5.66
CA GLY A 70 13.59 6.88 6.13
C GLY A 70 12.06 7.03 6.13
N GLY A 71 11.52 8.16 5.65
CA GLY A 71 10.09 8.42 5.53
C GLY A 71 9.78 9.55 4.54
N THR A 72 8.53 9.64 4.08
CA THR A 72 8.05 10.74 3.23
C THR A 72 6.53 10.78 3.27
N ASP A 73 5.95 11.98 3.08
CA ASP A 73 4.51 12.20 2.92
C ASP A 73 4.23 12.96 1.62
N PHE A 74 3.21 12.51 0.88
CA PHE A 74 2.81 13.14 -0.38
C PHE A 74 1.32 12.95 -0.67
N GLY A 75 0.78 13.86 -1.50
CA GLY A 75 -0.56 13.72 -2.07
C GLY A 75 -0.50 13.03 -3.43
N PHE A 76 -1.44 12.12 -3.67
CA PHE A 76 -1.63 11.44 -4.95
C PHE A 76 -3.11 11.49 -5.32
N ALA A 77 -3.41 11.81 -6.58
CA ALA A 77 -4.77 11.81 -7.09
C ALA A 77 -5.09 10.44 -7.70
N PHE A 78 -6.11 9.77 -7.16
CA PHE A 78 -6.60 8.45 -7.58
C PHE A 78 -8.07 8.53 -7.97
#